data_AF-A0AAV0DN36-F1
#
_entry.id   AF-A0AAV0DN36-F1
#
_cell.length_a   1.000
_cell.length_b   1.000
_cell.length_c   1.000
_cell.angle_alpha   90.00
_cell.angle_beta   90.00
_cell.angle_gamma   90.00
#
_symmetry.space_group_name_H-M   'P 1'
#
loop_
_entity.id
_entity.type
_entity.pdbx_description
1 polymer ?
#
loop_
_entity_poly.entity_id
_entity_poly.type
_entity_poly.pdbx_seq_one_letter_code
_entity_poly.pdbx_strand_id
1 'polypeptide(L)'
;MMTIEMSIIGSLCLIASAFKSPDGEAMRRHGFFYGWTPLTMIPVTINAVGGILVGLVTSYAGGVRKGFVIVSALLVTALLQFIFDGKPPSVHCLVALPLVMTSISIYQKYPYHIKKKAS
;
A
#
# COMPACT_ATOMS: atom_id res chain seq x y z
N MET A 1 8.99 -18.85 -3.40
CA MET A 1 9.22 -19.15 -1.97
C MET A 1 9.30 -17.90 -1.11
N MET A 2 10.20 -16.94 -1.35
CA MET A 2 10.36 -15.75 -0.47
C MET A 2 9.07 -14.94 -0.24
N THR A 3 8.20 -14.77 -1.24
CA THR A 3 6.92 -14.05 -1.09
C THR A 3 5.93 -14.78 -0.18
N ILE A 4 5.97 -16.12 -0.16
CA ILE A 4 5.05 -16.94 0.64
C ILE A 4 5.44 -16.85 2.12
N GLU A 5 6.73 -16.96 2.43
CA GLU A 5 7.26 -16.79 3.80
C GLU A 5 6.85 -15.44 4.42
N MET A 6 7.00 -14.35 3.65
CA MET A 6 6.61 -13.01 4.12
C MET A 6 5.11 -12.89 4.35
N SER A 7 4.29 -13.55 3.51
CA SER A 7 2.83 -13.58 3.69
C SER A 7 2.42 -14.38 4.93
N ILE A 8 3.10 -15.48 5.23
CA ILE A 8 2.82 -16.31 6.42
C ILE A 8 3.15 -15.51 7.68
N ILE A 9 4.34 -14.90 7.74
CA ILE A 9 4.77 -14.06 8.88
C ILE A 9 3.82 -12.87 9.06
N GLY A 10 3.44 -12.20 7.97
CA GLY A 10 2.47 -11.10 8.00
C GLY A 10 1.12 -11.54 8.54
N SER A 11 0.58 -12.67 8.06
CA SER A 11 -0.70 -13.20 8.54
C SER A 11 -0.66 -13.57 10.02
N LEU A 12 0.43 -14.20 10.48
CA LEU A 12 0.61 -14.53 11.90
C LEU A 12 0.70 -13.26 12.77
N CYS A 13 1.40 -12.24 12.28
CA CYS A 13 1.51 -10.95 12.97
C CYS A 13 0.15 -10.25 13.09
N LEU A 14 -0.66 -10.27 12.02
CA LEU A 14 -2.01 -9.70 12.03
C LEU A 14 -2.92 -10.43 13.02
N ILE A 15 -2.88 -11.76 13.06
CA ILE A 15 -3.65 -12.57 14.00
C ILE A 15 -3.21 -12.29 15.45
N ALA A 16 -1.90 -12.28 15.73
CA ALA A 16 -1.38 -11.98 17.05
C ALA A 16 -1.75 -10.56 17.52
N SER A 17 -1.71 -9.59 16.60
CA SER A 17 -2.14 -8.21 16.86
C SER A 17 -3.64 -8.14 17.11
N ALA A 18 -4.46 -8.88 16.35
CA ALA A 18 -5.89 -8.96 16.55
C ALA A 18 -6.29 -9.62 17.87
N PHE A 19 -5.43 -10.43 18.52
CA PHE A 19 -5.72 -10.98 19.85
C PHE A 19 -5.29 -10.08 21.01
N LYS A 20 -4.29 -9.22 20.81
CA LYS A 20 -3.74 -8.33 21.84
C LYS A 20 -4.30 -6.90 21.79
N SER A 21 -4.81 -6.49 20.65
CA SER A 21 -5.32 -5.13 20.45
C SER A 21 -6.68 -4.93 21.12
N PRO A 22 -7.01 -3.68 21.50
CA PRO A 22 -8.36 -3.32 21.97
C PRO A 22 -9.44 -3.65 20.94
N ASP A 23 -9.11 -3.55 19.65
CA ASP A 23 -9.98 -3.94 18.54
C ASP A 23 -10.32 -5.42 18.58
N GLY A 24 -9.36 -6.27 18.96
CA GLY A 24 -9.55 -7.69 19.21
C GLY A 24 -10.56 -8.02 20.30
N GLU A 25 -10.45 -7.33 21.43
CA GLU A 25 -11.36 -7.47 22.56
C GLU A 25 -12.80 -7.06 22.15
N ALA A 26 -12.92 -5.98 21.38
CA ALA A 26 -14.20 -5.52 20.83
C ALA A 26 -14.81 -6.56 19.86
N MET A 27 -13.98 -7.14 18.98
CA MET A 27 -14.35 -8.17 18.01
C MET A 27 -14.81 -9.47 18.69
N ARG A 28 -14.20 -9.81 19.84
CA ARG A 28 -14.57 -11.00 20.64
C ARG A 28 -15.88 -10.81 21.41
N ARG A 29 -16.22 -9.57 21.79
CA ARG A 29 -17.45 -9.24 22.52
C ARG A 29 -18.66 -9.04 21.62
N HIS A 30 -18.48 -8.39 20.46
CA HIS A 30 -19.60 -8.00 19.59
C HIS A 30 -19.68 -8.83 18.29
N GLY A 31 -18.65 -9.61 17.98
CA GLY A 31 -18.53 -10.38 16.74
C GLY A 31 -17.73 -9.64 15.66
N PHE A 32 -17.14 -10.40 14.73
CA PHE A 32 -16.28 -9.88 13.66
C PHE A 32 -16.97 -8.87 12.72
N PHE A 33 -18.26 -9.10 12.45
CA PHE A 33 -19.06 -8.29 11.52
C PHE A 33 -19.87 -7.20 12.23
N TYR A 34 -19.58 -6.93 13.49
CA TYR A 34 -20.30 -5.89 14.23
C TYR A 34 -20.00 -4.50 13.65
N GLY A 35 -21.05 -3.77 13.26
CA GLY A 35 -20.92 -2.45 12.63
C GLY A 35 -20.62 -2.48 11.12
N TRP A 36 -20.61 -3.65 10.47
CA TRP A 36 -20.52 -3.71 9.02
C TRP A 36 -21.79 -3.16 8.38
N THR A 37 -21.64 -2.09 7.62
CA THR A 37 -22.71 -1.52 6.79
C THR A 37 -22.41 -1.79 5.32
N PRO A 38 -23.39 -1.79 4.41
CA PRO A 38 -23.11 -1.94 2.98
C PRO A 38 -22.09 -0.91 2.44
N LEU A 39 -22.01 0.27 3.08
CA LEU A 39 -21.02 1.30 2.76
C LEU A 39 -19.58 0.90 3.13
N THR A 40 -19.36 0.09 4.17
CA THR A 40 -18.01 -0.41 4.52
C THR A 40 -17.51 -1.47 3.55
N MET A 41 -18.40 -2.12 2.79
CA MET A 41 -18.00 -3.09 1.75
C MET A 41 -17.29 -2.42 0.56
N ILE A 42 -17.63 -1.17 0.26
CA ILE A 42 -17.07 -0.41 -0.86
C ILE A 42 -15.54 -0.25 -0.73
N PRO A 43 -15.00 0.34 0.36
CA PRO A 43 -13.55 0.46 0.50
C PRO A 43 -12.87 -0.90 0.63
N VAL A 44 -13.49 -1.91 1.27
CA VAL A 44 -12.89 -3.26 1.41
C VAL A 44 -12.69 -3.91 0.05
N THR A 45 -13.72 -3.89 -0.80
CA THR A 45 -13.67 -4.49 -2.14
C THR A 45 -12.70 -3.72 -3.06
N ILE A 46 -12.72 -2.39 -3.04
CA ILE A 46 -11.81 -1.56 -3.84
C ILE A 46 -10.35 -1.78 -3.42
N ASN A 47 -10.05 -1.88 -2.12
CA ASN A 47 -8.69 -2.16 -1.65
C ASN A 47 -8.22 -3.56 -2.07
N ALA A 48 -9.08 -4.57 -1.98
CA ALA A 48 -8.75 -5.93 -2.42
C ALA A 48 -8.45 -5.99 -3.94
N VAL A 49 -9.33 -5.40 -4.76
CA VAL A 49 -9.14 -5.31 -6.22
C VAL A 49 -7.90 -4.49 -6.56
N GLY A 50 -7.67 -3.37 -5.87
CA GLY A 50 -6.49 -2.53 -6.04
C GLY A 50 -5.19 -3.30 -5.78
N GLY A 51 -5.13 -4.11 -4.73
CA GLY A 51 -3.98 -4.98 -4.44
C GLY A 51 -3.68 -5.97 -5.56
N ILE A 52 -4.72 -6.62 -6.10
CA ILE A 52 -4.59 -7.58 -7.21
C ILE A 52 -4.10 -6.86 -8.47
N LEU A 53 -4.68 -5.72 -8.83
CA LEU A 53 -4.28 -4.93 -10.00
C LEU A 53 -2.82 -4.45 -9.89
N VAL A 54 -2.39 -4.00 -8.71
CA VAL A 54 -0.99 -3.62 -8.49
C VAL A 54 -0.05 -4.82 -8.61
N GLY A 55 -0.46 -5.99 -8.11
CA GLY A 55 0.28 -7.25 -8.30
C GLY A 55 0.45 -7.60 -9.77
N LEU A 56 -0.65 -7.53 -10.54
CA LEU A 56 -0.66 -7.78 -11.98
C LEU A 56 0.22 -6.76 -12.73
N VAL A 57 0.08 -5.45 -12.47
CA VAL A 57 0.89 -4.44 -13.16
C VAL A 57 2.37 -4.61 -12.87
N THR A 58 2.72 -5.02 -11.64
CA THR A 58 4.11 -5.32 -11.26
C THR A 58 4.63 -6.54 -12.04
N SER A 59 3.80 -7.57 -12.21
CA SER A 59 4.16 -8.80 -12.93
C SER A 59 4.28 -8.60 -14.45
N TYR A 60 3.40 -7.81 -15.06
CA TYR A 60 3.35 -7.64 -16.52
C TYR A 60 4.21 -6.48 -17.02
N ALA A 61 4.22 -5.34 -16.33
CA ALA A 61 4.90 -4.13 -16.80
C ALA A 61 6.24 -3.84 -16.11
N GLY A 62 6.60 -4.64 -15.10
CA GLY A 62 7.82 -4.48 -14.32
C GLY A 62 7.73 -3.40 -13.24
N GLY A 63 8.66 -3.46 -12.28
CA GLY A 63 8.69 -2.57 -11.11
C GLY A 63 8.92 -1.09 -11.43
N VAL A 64 9.52 -0.78 -12.59
CA VAL A 64 9.79 0.62 -13.02
C VAL A 64 8.48 1.35 -13.36
N ARG A 65 7.63 0.75 -14.20
CA ARG A 65 6.35 1.34 -14.61
C ARG A 65 5.40 1.51 -13.41
N LYS A 66 5.42 0.56 -12.47
CA LYS A 66 4.69 0.65 -11.20
C LYS A 66 5.05 1.93 -10.43
N GLY A 67 6.33 2.25 -10.30
CA GLY A 67 6.74 3.45 -9.55
C GLY A 67 6.26 4.75 -10.20
N PHE A 68 6.30 4.84 -11.53
CA PHE A 68 5.76 6.00 -12.25
C PHE A 68 4.25 6.18 -12.01
N VAL A 69 3.49 5.07 -11.99
CA VAL A 69 2.06 5.08 -11.68
C VAL A 69 1.81 5.54 -10.24
N ILE A 70 2.60 5.07 -9.27
CA ILE A 70 2.45 5.47 -7.85
C ILE A 70 2.72 6.97 -7.70
N VAL A 71 3.78 7.46 -8.31
CA VAL A 71 4.18 8.87 -8.32
C VAL A 71 3.09 9.77 -8.90
N SER A 72 2.55 9.41 -10.06
CA SER A 72 1.49 10.17 -10.71
C SER A 72 0.19 10.11 -9.89
N ALA A 73 -0.14 8.97 -9.31
CA ALA A 73 -1.28 8.83 -8.40
C ALA A 73 -1.16 9.72 -7.15
N LEU A 74 0.04 9.85 -6.57
CA LEU A 74 0.28 10.76 -5.44
C LEU A 74 0.03 12.23 -5.83
N LEU A 75 0.51 12.66 -7.00
CA LEU A 75 0.28 14.01 -7.50
C LEU A 75 -1.20 14.29 -7.74
N VAL A 76 -1.91 13.37 -8.39
CA VAL A 76 -3.37 13.49 -8.62
C VAL A 76 -4.12 13.51 -7.30
N THR A 77 -3.74 12.67 -6.33
CA THR A 77 -4.37 12.64 -4.99
C THR A 77 -4.17 13.98 -4.28
N ALA A 78 -2.97 14.56 -4.33
CA ALA A 78 -2.69 15.85 -3.72
C ALA A 78 -3.50 17.00 -4.38
N LEU A 79 -3.67 16.97 -5.71
CA LEU A 79 -4.51 17.92 -6.44
C LEU A 79 -5.99 17.77 -6.07
N LEU A 80 -6.46 16.53 -5.95
CA LEU A 80 -7.85 16.24 -5.59
C LEU A 80 -8.14 16.66 -4.15
N GLN A 81 -7.21 16.43 -3.23
CA GLN A 81 -7.30 16.95 -1.86
C GLN A 81 -7.35 18.48 -1.83
N PHE A 82 -6.52 19.15 -2.63
CA PHE A 82 -6.53 20.60 -2.73
C PHE A 82 -7.89 21.14 -3.22
N ILE A 83 -8.50 20.50 -4.22
CA ILE A 83 -9.76 20.98 -4.80
C ILE A 83 -10.99 20.67 -3.95
N PHE A 84 -11.03 19.51 -3.27
CA PHE A 84 -12.18 19.10 -2.45
C PHE A 84 -12.14 19.63 -1.02
N ASP A 85 -10.97 19.61 -0.37
CA ASP A 85 -10.85 20.02 1.04
C ASP A 85 -10.56 21.52 1.18
N GLY A 86 -10.17 22.21 0.10
CA GLY A 86 -9.84 23.65 0.09
C GLY A 86 -8.64 24.05 0.97
N LYS A 87 -8.02 23.07 1.64
CA LYS A 87 -6.85 23.26 2.48
C LYS A 87 -5.60 23.01 1.63
N PRO A 88 -4.63 23.93 1.60
CA PRO A 88 -3.37 23.67 0.93
C PRO A 88 -2.72 22.41 1.53
N PRO A 89 -2.12 21.54 0.69
CA PRO A 89 -1.41 20.37 1.20
C PRO A 89 -0.37 20.84 2.22
N SER A 90 -0.38 20.20 3.40
CA SER A 90 0.52 20.54 4.50
C SER A 90 1.96 20.67 4.00
N VAL A 91 2.72 21.63 4.51
CA VAL A 91 4.13 21.86 4.14
C VAL A 91 4.98 20.59 4.25
N HIS A 92 4.62 19.68 5.16
CA HIS A 92 5.25 18.37 5.28
C HIS A 92 4.99 17.46 4.07
N CYS A 93 3.78 17.48 3.50
CA CYS A 93 3.43 16.74 2.29
C CYS A 93 4.17 17.29 1.07
N LEU A 94 4.30 18.62 1.01
CA LEU A 94 4.99 19.33 -0.07
C LEU A 94 6.50 19.04 -0.09
N VAL A 95 7.13 18.84 1.07
CA VAL A 95 8.54 18.42 1.19
C VAL A 95 8.70 16.90 1.03
N ALA A 96 7.75 16.10 1.51
CA ALA A 96 7.80 14.65 1.41
C ALA A 96 7.67 14.16 -0.04
N LEU A 97 6.85 14.82 -0.88
CA LEU A 97 6.66 14.48 -2.29
C LEU A 97 7.99 14.42 -3.09
N PRO A 98 8.80 15.50 -3.18
CA PRO A 98 10.05 15.46 -3.93
C PRO A 98 11.08 14.49 -3.31
N LEU A 99 11.06 14.30 -1.99
CA LEU A 99 11.93 13.34 -1.31
C LEU A 99 11.60 11.89 -1.70
N VAL A 100 10.32 11.52 -1.70
CA VAL A 100 9.86 10.18 -2.09
C VAL A 100 10.10 9.96 -3.58
N MET A 101 9.83 10.97 -4.41
CA MET A 101 10.10 10.97 -5.85
C MET A 101 11.57 10.67 -6.17
N THR A 102 12.49 11.38 -5.52
CA THR A 102 13.93 11.21 -5.72
C THR A 102 14.41 9.84 -5.21
N SER A 103 13.96 9.40 -4.03
CA SER A 103 14.29 8.09 -3.48
C SER A 103 13.86 6.94 -4.41
N ILE A 104 12.62 6.95 -4.88
CA ILE A 104 12.10 5.93 -5.81
C ILE A 104 12.86 6.00 -7.14
N SER A 105 13.12 7.19 -7.67
CA SER A 105 13.85 7.37 -8.92
C SER A 105 15.27 6.81 -8.85
N ILE A 106 15.98 7.03 -7.74
CA ILE A 106 17.34 6.49 -7.53
C ILE A 106 17.30 4.96 -7.43
N TYR A 107 16.35 4.41 -6.66
CA TYR A 107 16.19 2.96 -6.50
C TYR A 107 15.87 2.27 -7.83
N GLN A 108 15.07 2.91 -8.69
CA GLN A 108 14.70 2.37 -10.00
C GLN A 108 15.79 2.54 -11.05
N LYS A 109 16.61 3.60 -10.97
CA LYS A 109 17.70 3.87 -11.93
C LYS A 109 18.89 2.93 -11.75
N TYR A 110 19.09 2.39 -10.55
CA TYR A 110 20.11 1.37 -10.26
C TYR A 110 19.46 0.04 -9.86
N PRO A 111 18.79 -0.67 -10.80
CA PRO A 111 18.25 -1.98 -10.49
C PRO A 111 19.43 -2.91 -10.09
N TYR A 112 19.29 -3.59 -8.94
CA TYR A 112 20.31 -4.50 -8.45
C TYR A 112 20.55 -5.60 -9.49
N HIS A 113 21.68 -5.54 -10.18
CA HIS A 113 22.12 -6.61 -11.08
C HIS A 113 22.47 -7.83 -10.23
N ILE A 114 21.56 -8.81 -10.20
CA ILE A 114 21.83 -10.11 -9.60
C ILE A 114 23.01 -10.71 -10.38
N LYS A 115 24.21 -10.75 -9.78
CA LYS A 115 25.30 -11.56 -10.31
C LYS A 115 24.83 -13.01 -10.32
N LYS A 116 24.71 -13.61 -11.52
CA LYS A 116 24.61 -15.07 -11.66
C LYS A 116 25.73 -15.68 -10.83
N LYS A 117 25.40 -16.43 -9.77
CA LYS A 117 26.37 -17.35 -9.18
C LYS A 117 26.78 -18.29 -10.32
N ALA A 118 28.07 -18.30 -10.64
CA ALA A 118 28.64 -19.30 -11.53
C ALA A 118 28.31 -20.68 -10.94
N SER A 119 27.87 -21.57 -11.83
CA SER A 119 27.51 -22.96 -11.56
C SER A 119 28.63 -23.73 -10.87
#